data_AF-A0A3N6H5G6-F1
#
_entry.id   AF-A0A3N6H5G6-F1
#
_cell.length_a   1.000
_cell.length_b   1.000
_cell.length_c   1.000
_cell.angle_alpha   90.00
_cell.angle_beta   90.00
_cell.angle_gamma   90.00
#
_symmetry.space_group_name_H-M   'P 1'
#
loop_
_entity.id
_entity.type
_entity.pdbx_description
1 polymer ?
#
loop_
_entity_poly.entity_id
_entity_poly.type
_entity_poly.pdbx_seq_one_letter_code
_entity_poly.pdbx_strand_id
1 'polypeptide(L)'
;MIQPGQTYRSLSNRHHPADGPTRIRITRAPLGTADLDGMRKVQVVTLTWDGREIRPRWMRADRLHATATTRDGTPRRAGYVLEHQS
;
A
#
# COMPACT_ATOMS: atom_id res chain seq x y z
N MET A 1 8.54 -7.22 -5.71
CA MET A 1 9.50 -6.24 -5.15
C MET A 1 8.78 -4.90 -5.01
N ILE A 2 8.90 -4.21 -3.87
CA ILE A 2 8.29 -2.88 -3.68
C ILE A 2 9.21 -1.82 -4.28
N GLN A 3 8.68 -0.97 -5.16
CA GLN A 3 9.44 0.02 -5.93
C GLN A 3 8.71 1.36 -6.00
N PRO A 4 9.44 2.49 -6.12
CA PRO A 4 8.84 3.79 -6.41
C PRO A 4 7.95 3.74 -7.66
N GLY A 5 6.85 4.51 -7.65
CA GLY A 5 5.89 4.56 -8.75
C GLY A 5 4.76 3.53 -8.67
N GLN A 6 4.92 2.46 -7.88
CA GLN A 6 3.84 1.50 -7.66
C GLN A 6 2.68 2.13 -6.88
N THR A 7 1.45 1.83 -7.31
CA THR A 7 0.22 2.25 -6.64
C THR A 7 -0.43 1.06 -5.96
N TYR A 8 -0.89 1.28 -4.73
CA TYR A 8 -1.60 0.28 -3.93
C TYR A 8 -2.95 0.85 -3.49
N ARG A 9 -3.98 0.01 -3.43
CA ARG A 9 -5.30 0.36 -2.90
C ARG A 9 -5.55 -0.32 -1.57
N SER A 10 -6.25 0.36 -0.68
CA SER A 10 -6.64 -0.20 0.60
C SER A 10 -7.56 -1.41 0.40
N LEU A 11 -7.31 -2.47 1.16
CA LEU A 11 -8.19 -3.63 1.26
C LEU A 11 -9.37 -3.40 2.22
N SER A 12 -9.34 -2.27 2.95
CA SER A 12 -10.43 -1.83 3.82
C SER A 12 -10.81 -0.39 3.51
N ASN A 13 -12.07 -0.17 3.17
CA ASN A 13 -12.71 1.14 3.07
C ASN A 13 -13.75 1.33 4.18
N ARG A 14 -13.68 0.53 5.25
CA ARG A 14 -14.74 0.41 6.26
C ARG A 14 -15.12 1.73 6.93
N HIS A 15 -14.17 2.64 7.06
CA HIS A 15 -14.40 3.94 7.71
C HIS A 15 -14.93 5.01 6.74
N HIS A 16 -14.77 4.84 5.43
CA HIS A 16 -15.19 5.81 4.39
C HIS A 16 -15.62 5.08 3.10
N PRO A 17 -16.73 4.32 3.12
CA PRO A 17 -17.12 3.48 2.00
C PRO A 17 -17.53 4.27 0.74
N ALA A 18 -18.03 5.50 0.90
CA ALA A 18 -18.46 6.36 -0.22
C ALA A 18 -17.28 6.90 -1.06
N ASP A 19 -16.09 7.01 -0.48
CA ASP A 19 -14.91 7.58 -1.13
C ASP A 19 -14.09 6.53 -1.92
N GLY A 20 -14.57 5.28 -1.97
CA GLY A 20 -13.84 4.16 -2.53
C GLY A 20 -12.61 3.77 -1.68
N PRO A 21 -11.83 2.77 -2.11
CA PRO A 21 -10.63 2.37 -1.39
C PRO A 21 -9.55 3.44 -1.52
N THR A 22 -9.00 3.90 -0.39
CA THR A 22 -7.84 4.82 -0.38
C THR A 22 -6.69 4.26 -1.22
N ARG A 23 -6.16 5.06 -2.14
CA ARG A 23 -4.99 4.72 -2.95
C ARG A 23 -3.74 5.40 -2.40
N ILE A 24 -2.61 4.71 -2.48
CA ILE A 24 -1.30 5.23 -2.11
C ILE A 24 -0.28 4.92 -3.19
N ARG A 25 0.68 5.83 -3.40
CA ARG A 25 1.81 5.63 -4.31
C ARG A 25 3.12 5.58 -3.52
N ILE A 26 4.01 4.66 -3.89
CA ILE A 26 5.36 4.59 -3.33
C ILE A 26 6.20 5.73 -3.93
N THR A 27 6.75 6.59 -3.10
CA THR A 27 7.63 7.69 -3.54
C THR A 27 9.10 7.39 -3.30
N ARG A 28 9.42 6.53 -2.32
CA ARG A 28 10.80 6.13 -2.03
C ARG A 28 10.90 4.63 -1.75
N ALA A 29 11.98 4.04 -2.25
CA ALA A 29 12.31 2.64 -2.01
C ALA A 29 12.46 2.38 -0.49
N PRO A 30 12.29 1.13 -0.05
CA PRO A 30 12.24 0.86 1.37
C PRO A 30 13.60 1.13 2.06
N LEU A 31 13.56 1.77 3.23
CA LEU A 31 14.69 1.93 4.14
C LEU A 31 14.61 0.86 5.25
N GLY A 32 15.76 0.30 5.64
CA GLY A 32 15.91 -0.66 6.75
C GLY A 32 16.63 -1.95 6.36
N THR A 33 17.26 -2.60 7.34
CA THR A 33 17.94 -3.90 7.20
C THR A 33 16.93 -4.99 6.85
N ALA A 34 17.23 -5.83 5.87
CA ALA A 34 16.33 -6.90 5.40
C ALA A 34 16.02 -7.93 6.49
N ASP A 35 16.89 -8.04 7.51
CA ASP A 35 16.89 -9.12 8.50
C ASP A 35 16.00 -8.84 9.73
N LEU A 36 15.36 -7.67 9.81
CA LEU A 36 14.45 -7.32 10.92
C LEU A 36 13.02 -7.18 10.40
N ASP A 37 12.25 -8.25 10.58
CA ASP A 37 10.84 -8.33 10.25
C ASP A 37 10.06 -7.18 10.91
N GLY A 38 9.49 -6.29 10.09
CA GLY A 38 8.71 -5.13 10.54
C GLY A 38 9.44 -3.78 10.62
N MET A 39 10.77 -3.73 10.46
CA MET A 39 11.50 -2.45 10.43
C MET A 39 11.56 -1.80 9.04
N ARG A 40 11.28 -2.56 7.98
CA ARG A 40 11.30 -2.05 6.60
C ARG A 40 10.18 -1.03 6.40
N LYS A 41 10.54 0.23 6.20
CA LYS A 41 9.60 1.33 5.96
C LYS A 41 9.73 1.86 4.54
N VAL A 42 8.62 2.24 3.92
CA VAL A 42 8.55 2.92 2.63
C VAL A 42 7.93 4.29 2.79
N GLN A 43 8.32 5.23 1.92
CA GLN A 43 7.65 6.51 1.85
C GLN A 43 6.49 6.40 0.86
N VAL A 44 5.32 6.86 1.27
CA VAL A 44 4.11 6.86 0.47
C VAL A 44 3.43 8.22 0.49
N VAL A 45 2.69 8.50 -0.56
CA VAL A 45 1.69 9.57 -0.64
C VAL A 45 0.31 8.94 -0.82
N THR A 46 -0.72 9.58 -0.29
CA THR A 46 -2.10 9.24 -0.63
C THR A 46 -2.45 9.89 -1.96
N LEU A 47 -3.16 9.16 -2.83
CA LEU A 47 -3.72 9.70 -4.05
C LEU A 47 -5.18 10.10 -3.80
N THR A 48 -5.54 11.31 -4.21
CA THR A 48 -6.94 11.72 -4.36
C THR A 48 -7.58 11.04 -5.57
N TRP A 49 -8.89 11.18 -5.74
CA TRP A 49 -9.63 10.59 -6.86
C TRP A 49 -9.14 11.09 -8.23
N ASP A 50 -8.70 12.35 -8.31
CA ASP A 50 -8.12 13.00 -9.50
C ASP A 50 -6.60 12.74 -9.65
N GLY A 51 -6.01 11.91 -8.77
CA GLY A 51 -4.62 11.48 -8.88
C GLY A 51 -3.59 12.41 -8.25
N ARG A 52 -4.01 13.48 -7.55
CA ARG A 52 -3.11 14.37 -6.82
C ARG A 52 -2.48 13.67 -5.61
N GLU A 53 -1.19 13.88 -5.44
CA GLU A 53 -0.43 13.35 -4.30
C GLU A 53 -0.61 14.25 -3.06
N ILE A 54 -1.00 13.66 -1.93
CA ILE A 54 -1.21 14.34 -0.65
C ILE A 54 -0.66 13.50 0.52
N ARG A 55 -0.50 14.12 1.70
CA ARG A 55 -0.20 13.45 2.97
C ARG A 55 1.00 12.47 2.89
N PRO A 56 2.22 12.95 2.57
CA PRO A 56 3.41 12.11 2.56
C PRO A 56 3.66 11.52 3.97
N ARG A 57 3.94 10.22 4.05
CA ARG A 57 4.23 9.55 5.32
C ARG A 57 5.09 8.30 5.13
N TRP A 58 5.74 7.87 6.20
CA TRP A 58 6.37 6.55 6.28
C TRP A 58 5.34 5.49 6.65
N MET A 59 5.40 4.34 5.98
CA MET A 59 4.53 3.18 6.23
C MET A 59 5.37 1.92 6.35
N ARG A 60 4.94 0.97 7.18
CA ARG A 60 5.56 -0.36 7.24
C ARG A 60 5.29 -1.14 5.95
N ALA A 61 6.33 -1.74 5.39
CA ALA A 61 6.26 -2.47 4.12
C ALA A 61 5.42 -3.76 4.21
N ASP A 62 5.25 -4.34 5.40
CA ASP A 62 4.42 -5.53 5.66
C ASP A 62 2.91 -5.29 5.45
N ARG A 63 2.47 -4.03 5.39
CA ARG A 63 1.10 -3.63 5.03
C ARG A 63 0.87 -3.64 3.52
N LEU A 64 1.89 -3.84 2.70
CA LEU A 64 1.82 -3.84 1.24
C LEU A 64 1.85 -5.26 0.70
N HIS A 65 0.84 -5.62 -0.07
CA HIS A 65 0.64 -6.96 -0.57
C HIS A 65 0.65 -6.99 -2.10
N ALA A 66 1.31 -7.98 -2.67
CA ALA A 66 1.27 -8.21 -4.12
C ALA A 66 -0.11 -8.70 -4.59
N THR A 67 -0.82 -9.46 -3.73
CA THR A 67 -2.11 -10.06 -4.03
C THR A 67 -3.13 -9.77 -2.93
N ALA A 68 -4.42 -9.80 -3.29
CA ALA A 68 -5.52 -9.57 -2.35
C ALA A 68 -5.79 -10.77 -1.44
N THR A 69 -5.20 -11.93 -1.74
CA THR A 69 -5.33 -13.17 -0.98
C THR A 69 -4.03 -13.49 -0.23
N THR A 70 -4.16 -14.27 0.85
CA THR A 70 -3.03 -14.90 1.53
C THR A 70 -2.47 -16.05 0.68
N ARG A 71 -1.37 -16.64 1.14
CA ARG A 71 -0.79 -17.83 0.48
C ARG A 71 -1.79 -18.99 0.41
N ASP A 72 -2.64 -19.13 1.41
CA ASP A 72 -3.64 -20.20 1.52
C ASP A 72 -4.96 -19.85 0.81
N GLY A 73 -4.98 -18.78 -0.01
CA GLY A 73 -6.13 -18.38 -0.81
C GLY A 73 -7.20 -17.59 -0.04
N THR A 74 -7.04 -17.35 1.25
CA THR A 74 -8.02 -16.57 2.03
C THR A 74 -7.93 -15.07 1.74
N PRO A 75 -9.05 -14.32 1.65
CA PRO A 75 -9.02 -12.87 1.44
C PRO A 75 -8.29 -12.14 2.59
N ARG A 76 -7.44 -11.18 2.24
CA ARG A 76 -6.79 -10.29 3.22
C ARG A 76 -7.79 -9.25 3.71
N ARG A 77 -7.88 -9.09 5.04
CA ARG A 77 -8.83 -8.17 5.69
C ARG A 77 -8.30 -6.77 5.94
N ALA A 78 -7.00 -6.56 5.75
CA ALA A 78 -6.31 -5.31 6.05
C ALA A 78 -5.08 -5.12 5.17
N GLY A 79 -4.51 -3.91 5.19
CA GLY A 79 -3.37 -3.53 4.37
C GLY A 79 -3.79 -2.96 3.02
N TYR A 80 -2.84 -2.90 2.10
CA TYR A 80 -3.01 -2.38 0.76
C TYR A 80 -2.53 -3.43 -0.25
N VAL A 81 -3.24 -3.57 -1.35
CA VAL A 81 -2.89 -4.48 -2.45
C VAL A 81 -2.41 -3.69 -3.65
N LEU A 82 -1.39 -4.21 -4.34
CA LEU A 82 -0.88 -3.64 -5.58
C LEU A 82 -2.03 -3.52 -6.59
N GLU A 83 -2.22 -2.33 -7.13
CA GLU A 83 -3.10 -2.14 -8.29
C GLU A 83 -2.32 -2.52 -9.55
N HIS A 84 -2.85 -3.46 -10.33
CA HIS A 84 -2.35 -3.70 -11.67
C HIS A 84 -2.77 -2.52 -12.54
N GLN A 85 -1.81 -1.87 -13.18
CA GLN A 85 -2.10 -0.96 -14.29
C GLN A 85 -2.52 -1.84 -15.48
N SER A 86 -3.81 -1.75 -15.83
CA SER A 86 -4.35 -2.24 -17.09
C SER A 86 -3.79 -1.48 -18.27
#